data_AF-A0A378QVH8-F1
#
_entry.id   AF-A0A378QVH8-F1
#
_cell.length_a   1.000
_cell.length_b   1.000
_cell.length_c   1.000
_cell.angle_alpha   90.00
_cell.angle_beta   90.00
_cell.angle_gamma   90.00
#
_symmetry.space_group_name_H-M   'P 1'
#
loop_
_entity.id
_entity.type
_entity.pdbx_description
1 polymer ?
#
loop_
_entity_poly.entity_id
_entity_poly.type
_entity_poly.pdbx_seq_one_letter_code
_entity_poly.pdbx_strand_id
1 'polypeptide(L)'
;MMTVLMSVCGILTIILAIASIWYFVKSLILLGRNNVLLGIAGLFFWPLTQIIFYLAERRRLPTEDKKVLIHSVWMWIAVVIFGTLTAISLGLMQKA
;
A
#
# COMPACT_ATOMS: atom_id res chain seq x y z
N MET A 1 -23.11 7.67 18.16
CA MET A 1 -21.81 8.32 17.86
C MET A 1 -20.73 7.31 17.51
N MET A 2 -20.51 6.29 18.36
CA MET A 2 -19.49 5.24 18.12
C MET A 2 -19.74 4.40 16.85
N THR A 3 -21.00 4.02 16.58
CA THR A 3 -21.40 3.30 15.35
C THR A 3 -21.16 4.08 14.07
N VAL A 4 -21.41 5.40 14.07
CA VAL A 4 -21.18 6.26 12.90
C VAL A 4 -19.68 6.40 12.62
N LEU A 5 -18.86 6.58 13.66
CA LEU A 5 -17.41 6.65 13.55
C LEU A 5 -16.82 5.35 12.97
N MET A 6 -17.31 4.20 13.43
CA MET A 6 -16.91 2.88 12.93
C MET A 6 -17.24 2.69 11.45
N SER A 7 -18.43 3.09 11.02
CA SER A 7 -18.81 3.04 9.60
C SER A 7 -17.89 3.92 8.73
N VAL A 8 -17.52 5.11 9.21
CA VAL A 8 -16.59 6.01 8.50
C VAL A 8 -15.19 5.39 8.41
N CYS A 9 -14.66 4.82 9.51
CA CYS A 9 -13.38 4.12 9.50
C CYS A 9 -13.38 2.90 8.55
N GLY A 10 -14.48 2.14 8.51
CA GLY A 10 -14.64 1.02 7.58
C GLY A 10 -14.58 1.47 6.12
N ILE A 11 -15.33 2.51 5.76
CA ILE A 11 -15.34 3.07 4.40
C ILE A 11 -13.94 3.61 4.02
N LEU A 12 -13.29 4.34 4.92
CA LEU A 12 -11.91 4.83 4.70
C LEU A 12 -10.93 3.70 4.46
N THR A 13 -11.04 2.61 5.23
CA THR A 13 -10.18 1.44 5.07
C THR A 13 -10.38 0.78 3.71
N ILE A 14 -11.62 0.69 3.23
CA ILE A 14 -11.92 0.17 1.88
C ILE A 14 -11.31 1.07 0.80
N ILE A 15 -11.48 2.39 0.91
CA ILE A 15 -10.91 3.35 -0.05
C ILE A 15 -9.38 3.24 -0.08
N LEU A 16 -8.75 3.17 1.10
CA LEU A 16 -7.31 2.98 1.23
C LEU A 16 -6.85 1.67 0.61
N ALA A 17 -7.59 0.57 0.81
CA ALA A 17 -7.27 -0.73 0.23
C ALA A 17 -7.31 -0.69 -1.31
N ILE A 18 -8.36 -0.11 -1.90
CA ILE A 18 -8.48 0.05 -3.36
C ILE A 18 -7.32 0.87 -3.91
N ALA A 19 -7.04 2.02 -3.28
CA ALA A 19 -5.97 2.88 -3.72
C ALA A 19 -4.58 2.23 -3.53
N SER A 20 -4.40 1.43 -2.47
CA SER A 20 -3.19 0.65 -2.25
C SER A 20 -2.98 -0.40 -3.34
N ILE A 21 -4.03 -1.12 -3.74
CA ILE A 21 -3.99 -2.06 -4.88
C ILE A 21 -3.61 -1.32 -6.17
N TRP A 22 -4.18 -0.14 -6.41
CA TRP A 22 -3.86 0.67 -7.60
C TRP A 22 -2.37 1.03 -7.67
N TYR A 23 -1.81 1.58 -6.58
CA TYR A 23 -0.39 1.94 -6.54
C TYR A 23 0.52 0.71 -6.57
N PHE A 24 0.08 -0.39 -5.96
CA PHE A 24 0.78 -1.67 -6.02
C PHE A 24 0.90 -2.16 -7.48
N VAL A 25 -0.21 -2.26 -8.21
CA VAL A 25 -0.21 -2.69 -9.62
C VAL A 25 0.66 -1.75 -10.47
N LYS A 26 0.56 -0.43 -10.30
CA LYS A 26 1.45 0.50 -11.01
C LYS A 26 2.93 0.27 -10.68
N SER A 27 3.26 0.01 -9.42
CA SER A 27 4.63 -0.31 -9.02
C SER A 27 5.14 -1.60 -9.65
N LEU A 28 4.29 -2.63 -9.76
CA LEU A 28 4.63 -3.90 -10.41
C LEU A 28 4.88 -3.73 -11.90
N ILE A 29 4.03 -2.97 -12.58
CA ILE A 29 4.21 -2.67 -14.02
C ILE A 29 5.54 -1.93 -14.23
N LEU A 30 5.85 -0.95 -13.36
CA LEU A 30 7.11 -0.22 -13.43
C LEU A 30 8.33 -1.15 -13.24
N LEU A 31 8.29 -2.01 -12.23
CA LEU A 31 9.35 -2.98 -11.97
C LEU A 31 9.49 -3.99 -13.12
N GLY A 32 8.37 -4.55 -13.58
CA GLY A 32 8.32 -5.54 -14.66
C GLY A 32 8.77 -4.98 -16.00
N ARG A 33 8.49 -3.71 -16.30
CA ARG A 33 9.00 -3.02 -17.50
C ARG A 33 10.53 -2.93 -17.50
N ASN A 34 11.14 -2.82 -16.32
CA ASN A 34 12.59 -2.76 -16.21
C ASN A 34 13.24 -4.15 -16.21
N ASN A 35 12.65 -5.09 -15.45
CA ASN A 35 13.04 -6.50 -15.44
C ASN A 35 11.89 -7.36 -14.92
N VAL A 36 11.53 -8.41 -15.67
CA VAL A 36 10.46 -9.35 -15.26
C VAL A 36 10.74 -9.96 -13.89
N LEU A 37 12.01 -10.30 -13.58
CA LEU A 37 12.41 -10.81 -12.26
C LEU A 37 12.14 -9.79 -11.13
N LEU A 38 12.35 -8.49 -11.39
CA LEU A 38 12.01 -7.43 -10.42
C LEU A 38 10.50 -7.30 -10.25
N GLY A 39 9.72 -7.49 -11.32
CA GLY A 39 8.26 -7.54 -11.23
C GLY A 39 7.77 -8.71 -10.35
N ILE A 40 8.33 -9.91 -10.56
CA ILE A 40 8.03 -11.09 -9.74
C ILE A 40 8.46 -10.88 -8.30
N ALA A 41 9.68 -10.39 -8.05
CA ALA A 41 10.14 -10.04 -6.71
C ALA A 41 9.26 -8.96 -6.06
N GLY A 42 8.76 -8.01 -6.85
CA GLY A 42 7.83 -6.97 -6.41
C GLY A 42 6.48 -7.50 -5.97
N LEU A 43 6.02 -8.62 -6.56
CA LEU A 43 4.76 -9.27 -6.20
C LEU A 43 4.88 -9.99 -4.85
N PHE A 44 5.97 -10.75 -4.65
CA PHE A 44 6.15 -11.58 -3.45
C PHE A 44 6.72 -10.82 -2.25
N PHE A 45 7.56 -9.81 -2.50
CA PHE A 45 8.28 -9.09 -1.45
C PHE A 45 7.88 -7.61 -1.38
N TRP A 46 6.62 -7.29 -1.69
CA TRP A 46 6.07 -5.94 -1.45
C TRP A 46 6.01 -5.67 0.06
N PRO A 47 6.43 -4.47 0.54
CA PRO A 47 6.95 -3.31 -0.19
C PRO A 47 8.47 -3.20 -0.31
N LEU A 48 9.23 -4.19 0.16
CA LEU A 48 10.69 -4.16 0.21
C LEU A 48 11.33 -3.98 -1.17
N THR A 49 10.86 -4.73 -2.19
CA THR A 49 11.42 -4.63 -3.54
C THR A 49 11.29 -3.22 -4.12
N GLN A 50 10.16 -2.54 -3.87
CA GLN A 50 9.88 -1.18 -4.33
C GLN A 50 10.81 -0.17 -3.65
N ILE A 51 11.12 -0.37 -2.36
CA ILE A 51 12.07 0.46 -1.61
C ILE A 51 13.50 0.26 -2.15
N ILE A 52 13.94 -0.99 -2.29
CA ILE A 52 15.28 -1.32 -2.77
C ILE A 52 15.49 -0.78 -4.18
N PHE A 53 14.51 -1.01 -5.06
CA PHE A 53 14.55 -0.51 -6.43
C PHE A 53 14.55 1.02 -6.49
N TYR A 54 13.71 1.68 -5.67
CA TYR A 54 13.74 3.13 -5.56
C TYR A 54 15.13 3.63 -5.16
N LEU A 55 15.77 3.04 -4.15
CA LEU A 55 17.08 3.47 -3.68
C LEU A 55 18.19 3.23 -4.71
N ALA A 56 18.17 2.09 -5.40
CA ALA A 56 19.14 1.72 -6.42
C ALA A 56 19.06 2.67 -7.64
N GLU A 57 17.84 2.97 -8.11
CA GLU A 57 17.62 3.68 -9.37
C GLU A 57 17.17 5.15 -9.18
N ARG A 58 17.21 5.68 -7.94
CA ARG A 58 16.68 7.02 -7.60
C ARG A 58 17.18 8.17 -8.47
N ARG A 59 18.39 8.07 -9.01
CA ARG A 59 19.00 9.11 -9.85
C ARG A 59 18.54 9.04 -11.30
N ARG A 60 18.14 7.85 -11.77
CA ARG A 60 17.76 7.57 -13.16
C ARG A 60 16.25 7.61 -13.37
N LEU A 61 15.47 7.34 -12.32
CA LEU A 61 14.00 7.35 -12.41
C LEU A 61 13.44 8.76 -12.67
N PRO A 62 12.42 8.89 -13.53
CA PRO A 62 11.58 10.08 -13.61
C PRO A 62 10.87 10.37 -12.29
N THR A 63 10.54 11.64 -12.04
CA THR A 63 9.84 12.07 -10.81
C THR A 63 8.51 11.34 -10.60
N GLU A 64 7.77 11.09 -11.67
CA GLU A 64 6.48 10.39 -11.60
C GLU A 64 6.64 8.92 -11.18
N ASP A 65 7.64 8.23 -11.71
CA ASP A 65 7.94 6.83 -11.35
C ASP A 65 8.40 6.73 -9.88
N LYS A 66 9.17 7.71 -9.39
CA LYS A 66 9.53 7.82 -7.96
C LYS A 66 8.30 7.95 -7.07
N LYS A 67 7.35 8.82 -7.46
CA LYS A 67 6.10 9.00 -6.72
C LYS A 67 5.30 7.71 -6.66
N VAL A 68 5.23 6.95 -7.75
CA VAL A 68 4.52 5.66 -7.78
C VAL A 68 5.11 4.68 -6.76
N LEU A 69 6.44 4.52 -6.73
CA LEU A 69 7.11 3.63 -5.78
C LEU A 69 6.87 4.08 -4.34
N ILE A 70 7.06 5.37 -4.05
CA ILE A 70 6.88 5.94 -2.71
C ILE A 70 5.42 5.82 -2.25
N HIS A 71 4.46 6.18 -3.11
CA HIS A 71 3.03 6.06 -2.78
C HIS A 71 2.62 4.60 -2.58
N SER A 72 3.16 3.65 -3.33
CA SER A 72 2.88 2.23 -3.09
C SER A 72 3.27 1.80 -1.67
N VAL A 73 4.43 2.24 -1.18
CA VAL A 73 4.88 1.97 0.19
C VAL A 73 3.98 2.67 1.21
N TRP A 74 3.69 3.96 1.02
CA TRP A 74 2.83 4.71 1.95
C TRP A 74 1.41 4.16 2.04
N MET A 75 0.83 3.74 0.92
CA MET A 75 -0.51 3.18 0.89
C MET A 75 -0.56 1.79 1.53
N TRP A 76 0.51 1.00 1.41
CA TRP A 76 0.65 -0.23 2.18
C TRP A 76 0.64 0.05 3.68
N ILE A 77 1.48 0.99 4.14
CA ILE A 77 1.55 1.38 5.56
C ILE A 77 0.19 1.88 6.06
N ALA A 78 -0.48 2.74 5.28
CA ALA A 78 -1.79 3.27 5.62
C ALA A 78 -2.82 2.14 5.78
N VAL A 79 -2.86 1.19 4.85
CA VAL A 79 -3.77 0.03 4.94
C VAL A 79 -3.47 -0.83 6.17
N VAL A 80 -2.19 -1.09 6.48
CA VAL A 80 -1.83 -1.88 7.67
C VAL A 80 -2.29 -1.18 8.94
N ILE A 81 -2.03 0.13 9.08
CA ILE A 81 -2.41 0.92 10.27
C ILE A 81 -3.94 1.01 10.40
N PHE A 82 -4.64 1.43 9.34
CA PHE A 82 -6.10 1.59 9.40
C PHE A 82 -6.82 0.24 9.52
N GLY A 83 -6.30 -0.81 8.87
CA GLY A 83 -6.82 -2.16 8.97
C GLY A 83 -6.68 -2.73 10.39
N THR A 84 -5.51 -2.58 11.02
CA THR A 84 -5.32 -3.03 12.42
C THR A 84 -6.18 -2.25 13.40
N LEU A 85 -6.26 -0.92 13.27
CA LEU A 85 -7.14 -0.10 14.10
C LEU A 85 -8.61 -0.51 13.97
N THR A 86 -9.07 -0.75 12.74
CA THR A 86 -10.44 -1.19 12.46
C THR A 86 -10.71 -2.59 13.02
N ALA A 87 -9.74 -3.50 12.93
CA ALA A 87 -9.88 -4.85 13.49
C ALA A 87 -9.94 -4.83 15.03
N ILE A 88 -9.08 -4.04 15.68
CA ILE A 88 -9.06 -3.88 17.13
C ILE A 88 -10.38 -3.29 17.61
N SER A 89 -10.88 -2.23 16.96
CA SER A 89 -12.13 -1.60 17.36
C SER A 89 -13.34 -2.51 17.17
N LEU A 90 -13.37 -3.33 16.12
CA LEU A 90 -14.40 -4.34 15.92
C LEU A 90 -14.36 -5.42 17.01
N GLY A 91 -13.17 -5.91 17.34
CA GLY A 91 -12.97 -6.94 18.37
C GLY A 91 -13.31 -6.48 19.79
N LEU A 92 -13.09 -5.19 20.10
CA LEU A 92 -13.52 -4.60 21.37
C LEU A 92 -15.05 -4.49 21.47
N MET A 93 -15.75 -4.19 20.36
CA MET A 93 -17.21 -4.13 20.36
C MET A 93 -17.89 -5.49 20.47
N GLN A 94 -17.27 -6.57 19.98
CA GLN A 94 -17.81 -7.93 20.15
C GLN A 94 -17.70 -8.44 21.59
N LYS A 95 -16.87 -7.82 22.42
CA LYS A 95 -16.65 -8.19 23.83
C LYS A 95 -17.42 -7.33 24.83
N ALA A 96 -18.09 -6.26 24.37
CA ALA A 96 -18.90 -5.34 25.17
C ALA A 96 -20.38 -5.68 25.03
#